data_AF-A0A7H9HY67-F1
#
_entry.id   AF-A0A7H9HY67-F1
#
_cell.length_a   1.000
_cell.length_b   1.000
_cell.length_c   1.000
_cell.angle_alpha   90.00
_cell.angle_beta   90.00
_cell.angle_gamma   90.00
#
_symmetry.space_group_name_H-M   'P 1'
#
loop_
_entity.id
_entity.type
_entity.pdbx_description
1 polymer ?
#
loop_
_entity_poly.entity_id
_entity_poly.type
_entity_poly.pdbx_seq_one_letter_code
_entity_poly.pdbx_strand_id
1 'polypeptide(L)'
;MSSRSRSKKLTAKGKSVEDVDWKKSVRKGRYWRFYWRHVLILVSGWFILINYYERSVVRRAMKKCSWERWEEWPDEVRAHRVSLFADPQLMDRYSYPGRPRFVNYLTGLVLDNYHRRNWKFVQYHLEPDTTFFLGDLFDGGRYWDDDEWFDEYRRFNDIFPKRAGSKTVATIPGNHDIGFGNDVIERSLRRFKTYFGETSSAIDLGNHTFVLVDTISFSDRAEPQITAAPRAFLEEFAGKSHSLPRILLSHVPLYRNPNQQQCGDKRESKSPFPLQQGDQYQTVIDADLSQEVLASVQPQILFSGDDHDYCHITHTYQVDGTSKTAEEITVKSCAMNMGIKRPAIQLLSLYNPDGVPAKQKTYQSEICYLPDPYKALKMYILALILSAIWLCHIHLFPRSFNRHIARRLEKNPRSLGSPLPMPVSAHINTVRSQKSLYLVQEDRSFTNLLINTGISLVSVLLIFTYYYKII
;
A
#
# COMPACT_ATOMS: atom_id res chain seq x y z
N MET A 1 29.31 -36.42 -116.27
CA MET A 1 28.52 -37.53 -115.70
C MET A 1 28.47 -37.33 -114.20
N SER A 2 27.36 -36.75 -113.70
CA SER A 2 26.31 -37.42 -112.89
C SER A 2 26.71 -37.46 -111.39
N SER A 3 25.98 -36.96 -110.39
CA SER A 3 24.56 -36.59 -110.32
C SER A 3 24.25 -35.51 -109.26
N ARG A 4 23.23 -34.71 -109.59
CA ARG A 4 22.33 -33.86 -108.78
C ARG A 4 22.01 -34.38 -107.37
N SER A 5 21.75 -33.50 -106.39
CA SER A 5 20.38 -33.11 -105.99
C SER A 5 20.35 -31.91 -105.02
N ARG A 6 19.30 -31.09 -105.15
CA ARG A 6 19.01 -29.81 -104.47
C ARG A 6 17.53 -29.85 -104.03
N SER A 7 17.18 -29.42 -102.81
CA SER A 7 15.85 -28.83 -102.47
C SER A 7 15.88 -28.24 -101.05
N LYS A 8 15.80 -26.91 -100.86
CA LYS A 8 14.59 -26.07 -100.53
C LYS A 8 13.81 -26.57 -99.29
N LYS A 9 13.93 -25.87 -98.14
CA LYS A 9 13.10 -24.75 -97.61
C LYS A 9 11.72 -25.19 -97.10
N LEU A 10 11.49 -25.05 -95.80
CA LEU A 10 10.18 -24.73 -95.18
C LEU A 10 10.38 -24.21 -93.75
N THR A 11 9.74 -23.10 -93.45
CA THR A 11 9.67 -22.35 -92.20
C THR A 11 8.66 -22.96 -91.23
N ALA A 12 8.90 -22.91 -89.90
CA ALA A 12 7.89 -22.47 -88.92
C ALA A 12 8.44 -22.38 -87.49
N LYS A 13 8.03 -21.30 -86.82
CA LYS A 13 8.16 -20.91 -85.41
C LYS A 13 8.14 -22.05 -84.38
N GLY A 14 9.06 -21.96 -83.43
CA GLY A 14 8.90 -22.46 -82.06
C GLY A 14 9.79 -21.64 -81.12
N LYS A 15 9.22 -20.65 -80.43
CA LYS A 15 9.91 -19.95 -79.34
C LYS A 15 9.93 -20.91 -78.14
N SER A 16 11.10 -21.46 -77.78
CA SER A 16 11.34 -21.98 -76.44
C SER A 16 11.77 -20.82 -75.56
N VAL A 17 10.92 -20.52 -74.59
CA VAL A 17 11.16 -19.62 -73.47
C VAL A 17 12.10 -20.34 -72.53
N GLU A 18 13.33 -19.85 -72.37
CA GLU A 18 14.21 -20.12 -71.23
C GLU A 18 15.27 -19.01 -71.19
N ASP A 19 15.73 -18.71 -69.98
CA ASP A 19 16.63 -17.60 -69.58
C ASP A 19 15.98 -16.22 -69.35
N VAL A 20 15.11 -16.18 -68.34
CA VAL A 20 15.00 -15.00 -67.46
C VAL A 20 15.41 -15.42 -66.06
N ASP A 21 16.72 -15.32 -65.78
CA ASP A 21 17.28 -15.64 -64.47
C ASP A 21 17.53 -14.39 -63.61
N TRP A 22 17.11 -14.55 -62.34
CA TRP A 22 17.78 -14.08 -61.14
C TRP A 22 17.91 -12.59 -60.77
N LYS A 23 16.91 -11.72 -60.96
CA LYS A 23 16.82 -10.49 -60.11
C LYS A 23 15.39 -10.12 -59.68
N LYS A 24 14.66 -11.07 -59.07
CA LYS A 24 13.60 -10.70 -58.13
C LYS A 24 14.23 -10.49 -56.75
N SER A 25 14.63 -9.25 -56.51
CA SER A 25 14.71 -8.64 -55.19
C SER A 25 13.44 -8.99 -54.41
N VAL A 26 13.49 -10.07 -53.62
CA VAL A 26 12.51 -10.33 -52.57
C VAL A 26 12.79 -9.27 -51.52
N ARG A 27 12.12 -8.12 -51.65
CA ARG A 27 11.83 -7.26 -50.49
C ARG A 27 11.09 -8.14 -49.49
N LYS A 28 11.84 -8.77 -48.56
CA LYS A 28 11.27 -9.41 -47.37
C LYS A 28 10.55 -8.31 -46.61
N GLY A 29 9.26 -8.16 -46.86
CA GLY A 29 8.40 -7.29 -46.06
C GLY A 29 8.63 -7.64 -44.60
N ARG A 30 8.99 -6.65 -43.79
CA ARG A 30 9.24 -6.80 -42.36
C ARG A 30 7.88 -6.96 -41.67
N TYR A 31 7.24 -8.12 -41.85
CA TYR A 31 5.93 -8.40 -41.26
C TYR A 31 6.08 -8.53 -39.74
N TRP A 32 5.53 -7.57 -39.01
CA TRP A 32 5.43 -7.64 -37.55
C TRP A 32 4.45 -8.73 -37.16
N ARG A 33 4.81 -9.53 -36.17
CA ARG A 33 3.98 -10.65 -35.74
C ARG A 33 3.61 -10.52 -34.27
N PHE A 34 2.33 -10.71 -34.03
CA PHE A 34 1.72 -10.60 -32.71
C PHE A 34 1.26 -11.98 -32.26
N TYR A 35 1.84 -12.48 -31.16
CA TYR A 35 1.46 -13.75 -30.59
C TYR A 35 0.38 -13.56 -29.52
N TRP A 36 -0.79 -13.09 -29.95
CA TRP A 36 -1.87 -12.62 -29.07
C TRP A 36 -2.27 -13.62 -27.99
N ARG A 37 -2.29 -14.92 -28.26
CA ARG A 37 -2.65 -15.93 -27.24
C ARG A 37 -1.66 -15.98 -26.09
N HIS A 38 -0.36 -15.89 -26.39
CA HIS A 38 0.69 -15.88 -25.37
C HIS A 38 0.67 -14.57 -24.59
N VAL A 39 0.47 -13.45 -25.27
CA VAL A 39 0.24 -12.14 -24.63
C VAL A 39 -0.98 -12.20 -23.70
N LEU A 40 -2.11 -12.74 -24.16
CA LEU A 40 -3.33 -12.88 -23.35
C LEU A 40 -3.12 -13.79 -22.15
N ILE A 41 -2.42 -14.92 -22.28
CA ILE A 41 -2.09 -15.78 -21.13
C ILE A 41 -1.28 -15.01 -20.08
N LEU A 42 -0.25 -14.28 -20.50
CA LEU A 42 0.55 -13.47 -19.59
C LEU A 42 -0.30 -12.39 -18.92
N VAL A 43 -1.07 -11.62 -19.70
CA VAL A 43 -1.92 -10.54 -19.19
C VAL A 43 -3.00 -11.07 -18.24
N SER A 44 -3.64 -12.20 -18.54
CA SER A 44 -4.58 -12.86 -17.63
C SER A 44 -3.90 -13.34 -16.34
N GLY A 45 -2.70 -13.91 -16.44
CA GLY A 45 -1.91 -14.30 -15.26
C GLY A 45 -1.57 -13.09 -14.38
N TRP A 46 -1.15 -11.98 -14.98
CA TRP A 46 -0.91 -10.72 -14.29
C TRP A 46 -2.18 -10.16 -13.65
N PHE A 47 -3.32 -10.16 -14.37
CA PHE A 47 -4.60 -9.72 -13.81
C PHE A 47 -4.98 -10.54 -12.58
N ILE A 48 -4.88 -11.87 -12.64
CA ILE A 48 -5.17 -12.74 -11.49
C ILE A 48 -4.23 -12.45 -10.32
N LEU A 49 -2.93 -12.31 -10.60
CA LEU A 49 -1.91 -12.04 -9.57
C LEU A 49 -2.13 -10.69 -8.88
N ILE A 50 -2.34 -9.62 -9.66
CA ILE A 50 -2.61 -8.28 -9.15
C ILE A 50 -3.93 -8.30 -8.38
N ASN A 51 -5.01 -8.86 -8.93
CA ASN A 51 -6.29 -8.97 -8.22
C ASN A 51 -6.16 -9.76 -6.89
N TYR A 52 -5.34 -10.80 -6.88
CA TYR A 52 -5.09 -11.58 -5.67
C TYR A 52 -4.43 -10.72 -4.59
N TYR A 53 -3.35 -9.98 -4.90
CA TYR A 53 -2.63 -9.17 -3.93
C TYR A 53 -3.33 -7.85 -3.59
N GLU A 54 -3.87 -7.15 -4.57
CA GLU A 54 -4.54 -5.85 -4.39
C GLU A 54 -5.96 -5.96 -3.81
N ARG A 55 -6.60 -7.14 -3.80
CA ARG A 55 -7.96 -7.31 -3.26
C ARG A 55 -8.08 -8.47 -2.28
N SER A 56 -7.68 -9.67 -2.69
CA SER A 56 -7.98 -10.88 -1.92
C SER A 56 -7.14 -10.97 -0.65
N VAL A 57 -5.85 -10.64 -0.73
CA VAL A 57 -4.94 -10.61 0.43
C VAL A 57 -5.39 -9.54 1.42
N VAL A 58 -5.68 -8.32 0.95
CA VAL A 58 -6.13 -7.21 1.81
C VAL A 58 -7.45 -7.53 2.50
N ARG A 59 -8.43 -8.07 1.76
CA ARG A 59 -9.71 -8.53 2.33
C ARG A 59 -9.49 -9.53 3.46
N ARG A 60 -8.60 -10.52 3.26
CA ARG A 60 -8.31 -11.54 4.28
C ARG A 60 -7.61 -10.94 5.49
N ALA A 61 -6.75 -9.95 5.31
CA ALA A 61 -6.15 -9.22 6.42
C ALA A 61 -7.23 -8.53 7.25
N MET A 62 -8.14 -7.77 6.63
CA MET A 62 -9.24 -7.10 7.35
C MET A 62 -10.18 -8.09 8.05
N LYS A 63 -10.53 -9.19 7.39
CA LYS A 63 -11.35 -10.25 8.00
C LYS A 63 -10.72 -10.88 9.25
N LYS A 64 -9.39 -10.86 9.37
CA LYS A 64 -8.73 -11.35 10.60
C LYS A 64 -8.94 -10.41 11.78
N CYS A 65 -9.10 -9.11 11.50
CA CYS A 65 -9.31 -8.07 12.49
C CYS A 65 -10.79 -7.77 12.75
N SER A 66 -11.70 -8.52 12.14
CA SER A 66 -13.15 -8.31 12.33
C SER A 66 -13.49 -8.30 13.81
N TRP A 67 -14.25 -7.28 14.20
CA TRP A 67 -14.65 -6.98 15.57
C TRP A 67 -15.23 -8.19 16.31
N GLU A 68 -16.12 -8.95 15.66
CA GLU A 68 -16.76 -10.17 16.18
C GLU A 68 -15.78 -11.28 16.66
N ARG A 69 -14.49 -11.18 16.31
CA ARG A 69 -13.49 -12.20 16.68
C ARG A 69 -12.83 -11.97 18.02
N TRP A 70 -12.93 -10.76 18.55
CA TRP A 70 -12.19 -10.33 19.73
C TRP A 70 -12.95 -9.38 20.63
N GLU A 71 -14.05 -8.76 20.15
CA GLU A 71 -14.97 -8.03 21.02
C GLU A 71 -15.68 -9.01 21.96
N GLU A 72 -15.48 -8.81 23.25
CA GLU A 72 -16.14 -9.55 24.33
C GLU A 72 -17.18 -8.63 24.99
N TRP A 73 -18.16 -8.20 24.21
CA TRP A 73 -19.33 -7.45 24.69
C TRP A 73 -20.60 -8.30 24.57
N PRO A 74 -21.67 -8.01 25.32
CA PRO A 74 -22.95 -8.73 25.15
C PRO A 74 -23.46 -8.65 23.70
N ASP A 75 -24.01 -9.75 23.18
CA ASP A 75 -24.35 -9.91 21.74
C ASP A 75 -25.31 -8.84 21.18
N GLU A 76 -26.10 -8.19 22.03
CA GLU A 76 -27.09 -7.18 21.66
C GLU A 76 -26.49 -5.75 21.58
N VAL A 77 -25.22 -5.60 21.95
CA VAL A 77 -24.56 -4.30 22.09
C VAL A 77 -23.75 -3.96 20.85
N ARG A 78 -24.04 -2.81 20.25
CA ARG A 78 -23.14 -2.18 19.28
C ARG A 78 -22.17 -1.25 20.02
N ALA A 79 -20.94 -1.72 20.22
CA ALA A 79 -19.85 -0.90 20.72
C ALA A 79 -19.48 0.21 19.73
N HIS A 80 -18.94 1.32 20.23
CA HIS A 80 -18.37 2.39 19.40
C HIS A 80 -16.96 1.96 18.98
N ARG A 81 -16.74 1.85 17.67
CA ARG A 81 -15.52 1.25 17.10
C ARG A 81 -14.59 2.33 16.57
N VAL A 82 -13.34 2.26 16.99
CA VAL A 82 -12.30 3.24 16.68
C VAL A 82 -11.09 2.56 16.05
N SER A 83 -10.54 3.18 15.00
CA SER A 83 -9.27 2.77 14.39
C SER A 83 -8.22 3.88 14.55
N LEU A 84 -7.02 3.54 15.00
CA LEU A 84 -5.89 4.45 15.17
C LEU A 84 -4.82 4.14 14.12
N PHE A 85 -4.46 5.14 13.33
CA PHE A 85 -3.38 5.10 12.35
C PHE A 85 -2.22 5.96 12.86
N ALA A 86 -1.06 5.35 13.07
CA ALA A 86 0.16 6.07 13.42
C ALA A 86 1.11 6.13 12.22
N ASP A 87 1.84 7.24 12.14
CA ASP A 87 2.98 7.47 11.25
C ASP A 87 2.73 7.00 9.80
N PRO A 88 1.69 7.52 9.10
CA PRO A 88 1.55 7.25 7.67
C PRO A 88 2.72 7.83 6.86
N GLN A 89 3.36 8.91 7.35
CA GLN A 89 4.58 9.54 6.82
C GLN A 89 4.64 9.50 5.29
N LEU A 90 3.76 10.27 4.66
CA LEU A 90 3.73 10.35 3.21
C LEU A 90 5.08 10.84 2.70
N MET A 91 5.76 9.94 1.99
CA MET A 91 7.09 10.15 1.44
C MET A 91 7.05 11.24 0.36
N ASP A 92 8.04 12.12 0.37
CA ASP A 92 8.24 13.16 -0.62
C ASP A 92 9.44 12.86 -1.54
N ARG A 93 9.81 13.84 -2.36
CA ARG A 93 10.93 13.75 -3.30
C ARG A 93 12.32 13.79 -2.63
N TYR A 94 12.41 14.28 -1.41
CA TYR A 94 13.61 14.51 -0.59
C TYR A 94 13.85 13.45 0.49
N SER A 95 12.85 12.62 0.83
CA SER A 95 12.94 11.53 1.83
C SER A 95 14.18 10.64 1.70
N TYR A 96 14.66 10.41 0.48
CA TYR A 96 15.88 9.65 0.22
C TYR A 96 16.81 10.43 -0.74
N PRO A 97 17.62 11.38 -0.22
CA PRO A 97 18.35 12.35 -1.05
C PRO A 97 19.47 11.71 -1.89
N GLY A 98 19.92 10.49 -1.56
CA GLY A 98 20.90 9.72 -2.32
C GLY A 98 20.32 8.87 -3.46
N ARG A 99 19.00 8.84 -3.66
CA ARG A 99 18.34 8.02 -4.69
C ARG A 99 18.02 8.83 -5.95
N PRO A 100 18.07 8.24 -7.15
CA PRO A 100 17.62 8.92 -8.36
C PRO A 100 16.16 9.36 -8.26
N ARG A 101 15.84 10.58 -8.69
CA ARG A 101 14.49 11.17 -8.56
C ARG A 101 13.37 10.27 -9.09
N PHE A 102 13.59 9.59 -10.21
CA PHE A 102 12.59 8.68 -10.79
C PHE A 102 12.31 7.46 -9.88
N VAL A 103 13.31 7.00 -9.12
CA VAL A 103 13.15 5.90 -8.16
C VAL A 103 12.31 6.36 -6.98
N ASN A 104 12.55 7.57 -6.46
CA ASN A 104 11.72 8.15 -5.40
C ASN A 104 10.27 8.32 -5.88
N TYR A 105 10.06 8.84 -7.09
CA TYR A 105 8.73 8.93 -7.68
C TYR A 105 8.02 7.56 -7.76
N LEU A 106 8.68 6.53 -8.31
CA LEU A 106 8.11 5.19 -8.39
C LEU A 106 7.84 4.57 -7.00
N THR A 107 8.73 4.85 -6.04
CA THR A 107 8.55 4.41 -4.66
C THR A 107 7.31 5.07 -4.05
N GLY A 108 7.13 6.38 -4.25
CA GLY A 108 5.97 7.13 -3.79
C GLY A 108 4.66 6.56 -4.34
N LEU A 109 4.59 6.21 -5.62
CA LEU A 109 3.41 5.57 -6.21
C LEU A 109 3.03 4.24 -5.54
N VAL A 110 4.04 3.43 -5.18
CA VAL A 110 3.82 2.15 -4.48
C VAL A 110 3.33 2.38 -3.06
N LEU A 111 3.95 3.33 -2.34
CA LEU A 111 3.54 3.72 -0.98
C LEU A 111 2.11 4.25 -0.96
N ASP A 112 1.77 5.17 -1.86
CA ASP A 112 0.43 5.77 -1.97
C ASP A 112 -0.63 4.71 -2.25
N ASN A 113 -0.35 3.77 -3.16
CA ASN A 113 -1.27 2.68 -3.40
C ASN A 113 -1.41 1.77 -2.17
N TYR A 114 -0.32 1.50 -1.45
CA TYR A 114 -0.38 0.72 -0.21
C TYR A 114 -1.31 1.38 0.81
N HIS A 115 -1.13 2.67 1.08
CA HIS A 115 -1.98 3.45 1.99
C HIS A 115 -3.43 3.51 1.50
N ARG A 116 -3.67 3.97 0.26
CA ARG A 116 -5.02 4.16 -0.31
C ARG A 116 -5.82 2.87 -0.28
N ARG A 117 -5.22 1.75 -0.69
CA ARG A 117 -5.87 0.44 -0.71
C ARG A 117 -6.18 -0.04 0.69
N ASN A 118 -5.23 0.01 1.61
CA ASN A 118 -5.45 -0.45 2.98
C ASN A 118 -6.50 0.42 3.69
N TRP A 119 -6.44 1.75 3.53
CA TRP A 119 -7.45 2.68 4.01
C TRP A 119 -8.85 2.32 3.52
N LYS A 120 -9.05 2.20 2.20
CA LYS A 120 -10.35 1.81 1.62
C LYS A 120 -10.88 0.50 2.20
N PHE A 121 -10.01 -0.50 2.39
CA PHE A 121 -10.40 -1.79 2.93
C PHE A 121 -10.71 -1.76 4.43
N VAL A 122 -9.97 -0.99 5.23
CA VAL A 122 -10.29 -0.74 6.64
C VAL A 122 -11.65 -0.06 6.73
N GLN A 123 -11.84 1.03 6.00
CA GLN A 123 -13.09 1.79 6.01
C GLN A 123 -14.29 0.97 5.53
N TYR A 124 -14.10 0.07 4.56
CA TYR A 124 -15.19 -0.76 4.01
C TYR A 124 -15.48 -2.05 4.79
N HIS A 125 -14.46 -2.74 5.31
CA HIS A 125 -14.64 -4.05 5.96
C HIS A 125 -14.68 -4.00 7.48
N LEU A 126 -14.00 -3.04 8.09
CA LEU A 126 -14.06 -2.82 9.52
C LEU A 126 -15.09 -1.75 9.87
N GLU A 127 -15.35 -0.79 8.98
CA GLU A 127 -16.41 0.21 9.19
C GLU A 127 -16.30 0.93 10.56
N PRO A 128 -15.14 1.48 10.93
CA PRO A 128 -15.00 2.17 12.20
C PRO A 128 -15.89 3.42 12.25
N ASP A 129 -16.52 3.67 13.40
CA ASP A 129 -17.33 4.87 13.63
C ASP A 129 -16.43 6.12 13.72
N THR A 130 -15.20 5.96 14.25
CA THR A 130 -14.17 7.01 14.28
C THR A 130 -12.80 6.48 13.86
N THR A 131 -12.04 7.30 13.13
CA THR A 131 -10.62 7.07 12.84
C THR A 131 -9.78 8.24 13.31
N PHE A 132 -8.71 7.96 14.06
CA PHE A 132 -7.70 8.95 14.46
C PHE A 132 -6.38 8.71 13.73
N PHE A 133 -5.71 9.79 13.35
CA PHE A 133 -4.29 9.79 13.00
C PHE A 133 -3.46 10.31 14.17
N LEU A 134 -2.38 9.61 14.51
CA LEU A 134 -1.51 9.90 15.66
C LEU A 134 -0.21 10.58 15.21
N GLY A 135 -0.32 11.66 14.44
CA GLY A 135 0.81 12.44 13.96
C GLY A 135 1.59 11.81 12.81
N ASP A 136 2.61 12.55 12.40
CA ASP A 136 3.53 12.24 11.31
C ASP A 136 2.78 11.90 10.02
N LEU A 137 1.91 12.84 9.64
CA LEU A 137 1.11 12.72 8.43
C LEU A 137 2.01 12.75 7.19
N PHE A 138 3.06 13.56 7.25
CA PHE A 138 4.03 13.80 6.20
C PHE A 138 5.44 13.44 6.64
N ASP A 139 6.33 13.10 5.71
CA ASP A 139 7.75 12.87 6.03
C ASP A 139 8.57 14.19 6.07
N GLY A 140 8.22 15.18 5.25
CA GLY A 140 8.95 16.46 5.15
C GLY A 140 8.15 17.69 5.59
N GLY A 141 6.95 17.49 6.15
CA GLY A 141 5.93 18.52 6.36
C GLY A 141 6.41 19.81 7.03
N ARG A 142 7.33 19.67 8.00
CA ARG A 142 7.90 20.77 8.79
C ARG A 142 8.75 21.75 7.97
N TYR A 143 9.39 21.30 6.89
CA TYR A 143 10.36 22.08 6.11
C TYR A 143 9.80 22.63 4.79
N TRP A 144 8.65 22.14 4.34
CA TRP A 144 8.07 22.56 3.06
C TRP A 144 7.58 24.01 3.09
N ASP A 145 7.68 24.65 1.93
CA ASP A 145 6.95 25.89 1.68
C ASP A 145 5.43 25.65 1.61
N ASP A 146 4.64 26.71 1.45
CA ASP A 146 3.18 26.59 1.53
C ASP A 146 2.62 25.88 0.30
N ASP A 147 3.19 26.10 -0.88
CA ASP A 147 2.73 25.50 -2.13
C ASP A 147 2.97 23.99 -2.14
N GLU A 148 4.20 23.56 -1.79
CA GLU A 148 4.52 22.13 -1.65
C GLU A 148 3.67 21.47 -0.57
N TRP A 149 3.49 22.13 0.57
CA TRP A 149 2.63 21.61 1.63
C TRP A 149 1.17 21.48 1.20
N PHE A 150 0.63 22.41 0.40
CA PHE A 150 -0.75 22.30 -0.10
C PHE A 150 -0.94 21.14 -1.07
N ASP A 151 0.05 20.87 -1.92
CA ASP A 151 -0.01 19.72 -2.81
C ASP A 151 0.00 18.40 -2.02
N GLU A 152 0.84 18.30 -0.99
CA GLU A 152 0.90 17.14 -0.11
C GLU A 152 -0.36 17.01 0.77
N TYR A 153 -0.95 18.10 1.25
CA TYR A 153 -2.24 18.09 1.92
C TYR A 153 -3.37 17.57 1.02
N ARG A 154 -3.41 17.99 -0.25
CA ARG A 154 -4.39 17.44 -1.22
C ARG A 154 -4.13 15.95 -1.45
N ARG A 155 -2.87 15.54 -1.58
CA ARG A 155 -2.48 14.12 -1.73
C ARG A 155 -2.89 13.29 -0.51
N PHE A 156 -2.71 13.81 0.71
CA PHE A 156 -3.17 13.16 1.93
C PHE A 156 -4.68 12.88 1.90
N ASN A 157 -5.48 13.89 1.53
CA ASN A 157 -6.93 13.74 1.45
C ASN A 157 -7.39 12.81 0.29
N ASP A 158 -6.61 12.68 -0.79
CA ASP A 158 -6.87 11.73 -1.87
C ASP A 158 -6.49 10.28 -1.49
N ILE A 159 -5.44 10.10 -0.70
CA ILE A 159 -5.00 8.79 -0.20
C ILE A 159 -5.95 8.30 0.90
N PHE A 160 -6.39 9.19 1.78
CA PHE A 160 -7.24 8.90 2.93
C PHE A 160 -8.61 9.61 2.83
N PRO A 161 -9.43 9.30 1.81
CA PRO A 161 -10.72 9.95 1.65
C PRO A 161 -11.65 9.62 2.82
N LYS A 162 -12.32 10.65 3.34
CA LYS A 162 -13.27 10.51 4.46
C LYS A 162 -14.50 9.69 4.02
N ARG A 163 -14.97 8.80 4.89
CA ARG A 163 -16.19 8.01 4.67
C ARG A 163 -17.39 8.73 5.28
N ALA A 164 -18.48 8.85 4.53
CA ALA A 164 -19.73 9.40 5.06
C ALA A 164 -20.23 8.58 6.26
N GLY A 165 -20.62 9.25 7.35
CA GLY A 165 -21.07 8.62 8.58
C GLY A 165 -19.95 8.13 9.53
N SER A 166 -18.68 8.27 9.14
CA SER A 166 -17.52 8.00 10.01
C SER A 166 -16.77 9.30 10.29
N LYS A 167 -16.31 9.50 11.52
CA LYS A 167 -15.53 10.69 11.92
C LYS A 167 -14.04 10.43 11.71
N THR A 168 -13.36 11.23 10.91
CA THR A 168 -11.89 11.18 10.77
C THR A 168 -11.26 12.39 11.44
N VAL A 169 -10.32 12.16 12.36
CA VAL A 169 -9.60 13.18 13.14
C VAL A 169 -8.10 13.03 12.90
N ALA A 170 -7.43 14.09 12.47
CA ALA A 170 -6.01 14.11 12.16
C ALA A 170 -5.34 15.37 12.73
N THR A 171 -5.77 15.78 13.93
CA THR A 171 -5.34 17.02 14.59
C THR A 171 -4.08 16.87 15.42
N ILE A 172 -3.63 15.65 15.72
CA ILE A 172 -2.37 15.44 16.44
C ILE A 172 -1.24 15.59 15.42
N PRO A 173 -0.34 16.59 15.58
CA PRO A 173 0.83 16.70 14.74
C PRO A 173 1.89 15.71 15.19
N GLY A 174 2.72 15.25 14.25
CA GLY A 174 3.98 14.60 14.58
C GLY A 174 5.18 15.52 14.43
N ASN A 175 6.36 15.04 14.80
CA ASN A 175 7.56 15.86 14.68
C ASN A 175 7.84 16.16 13.19
N HIS A 176 7.58 15.22 12.28
CA HIS A 176 7.69 15.43 10.84
C HIS A 176 6.75 16.48 10.26
N ASP A 177 5.68 16.80 10.98
CA ASP A 177 4.72 17.83 10.57
C ASP A 177 5.12 19.24 11.03
N ILE A 178 5.66 19.39 12.25
CA ILE A 178 5.83 20.71 12.88
C ILE A 178 7.21 20.99 13.52
N GLY A 179 8.13 20.03 13.60
CA GLY A 179 9.36 20.12 14.41
C GLY A 179 9.18 19.48 15.79
N PHE A 180 10.12 19.68 16.71
CA PHE A 180 10.04 19.11 18.06
C PHE A 180 10.64 20.00 19.14
N GLY A 181 9.96 20.10 20.30
CA GLY A 181 10.42 20.84 21.46
C GLY A 181 10.80 22.29 21.12
N ASN A 182 11.98 22.72 21.54
CA ASN A 182 12.50 24.08 21.29
C ASN A 182 12.65 24.45 19.81
N ASP A 183 12.61 23.46 18.92
CA ASP A 183 12.77 23.63 17.49
C ASP A 183 11.45 23.46 16.74
N VAL A 184 10.30 23.58 17.41
CA VAL A 184 8.99 23.65 16.72
C VAL A 184 8.96 24.85 15.79
N ILE A 185 8.60 24.61 14.54
CA ILE A 185 8.54 25.63 13.50
C ILE A 185 7.15 26.27 13.54
N GLU A 186 7.06 27.47 14.11
CA GLU A 186 5.78 28.19 14.32
C GLU A 186 4.92 28.29 13.04
N ARG A 187 5.56 28.57 11.90
CA ARG A 187 4.90 28.58 10.59
C ARG A 187 4.19 27.25 10.31
N SER A 188 4.89 26.15 10.52
CA SER A 188 4.42 24.79 10.23
C SER A 188 3.32 24.41 11.21
N LEU A 189 3.46 24.74 12.49
CA LEU A 189 2.40 24.59 13.50
C LEU A 189 1.14 25.37 13.14
N ARG A 190 1.25 26.66 12.80
CA ARG A 190 0.10 27.50 12.42
C ARG A 190 -0.59 26.96 11.17
N ARG A 191 0.18 26.53 10.17
CA ARG A 191 -0.35 25.92 8.95
C ARG A 191 -1.07 24.62 9.27
N PHE A 192 -0.46 23.72 10.04
CA PHE A 192 -1.09 22.47 10.47
C PHE A 192 -2.44 22.73 11.16
N LYS A 193 -2.46 23.64 12.14
CA LYS A 193 -3.68 24.05 12.86
C LYS A 193 -4.78 24.55 11.93
N THR A 194 -4.43 25.37 10.94
CA THR A 194 -5.38 25.97 10.00
C THR A 194 -6.14 24.91 9.19
N TYR A 195 -5.50 23.79 8.84
CA TYR A 195 -6.05 22.81 7.91
C TYR A 195 -6.53 21.51 8.56
N PHE A 196 -5.94 21.13 9.70
CA PHE A 196 -6.32 19.93 10.44
C PHE A 196 -7.16 20.24 11.69
N GLY A 197 -6.99 21.42 12.30
CA GLY A 197 -7.68 21.87 13.51
C GLY A 197 -6.74 22.04 14.71
N GLU A 198 -7.29 22.41 15.86
CA GLU A 198 -6.53 22.59 17.10
C GLU A 198 -5.80 21.30 17.52
N THR A 199 -4.52 21.43 17.85
CA THR A 199 -3.63 20.29 18.10
C THR A 199 -3.82 19.67 19.49
N SER A 200 -4.41 20.42 20.42
CA SER A 200 -4.91 19.93 21.70
C SER A 200 -6.41 20.15 21.81
N SER A 201 -7.17 19.09 22.07
CA SER A 201 -8.64 19.14 22.14
C SER A 201 -9.24 17.94 22.90
N ALA A 202 -10.50 18.05 23.29
CA ALA A 202 -11.27 16.95 23.89
C ALA A 202 -12.51 16.65 23.05
N ILE A 203 -12.82 15.36 22.86
CA ILE A 203 -13.95 14.91 22.04
C ILE A 203 -14.65 13.72 22.72
N ASP A 204 -15.94 13.87 22.99
CA ASP A 204 -16.74 12.77 23.54
C ASP A 204 -17.25 11.84 22.43
N LEU A 205 -16.93 10.54 22.55
CA LEU A 205 -17.27 9.49 21.60
C LEU A 205 -17.52 8.17 22.36
N GLY A 206 -18.62 7.47 22.05
CA GLY A 206 -18.92 6.18 22.66
C GLY A 206 -18.95 6.19 24.18
N ASN A 207 -19.45 7.27 24.81
CA ASN A 207 -19.43 7.50 26.25
C ASN A 207 -18.02 7.46 26.89
N HIS A 208 -17.03 7.94 26.14
CA HIS A 208 -15.66 8.19 26.58
C HIS A 208 -15.24 9.59 26.12
N THR A 209 -14.30 10.21 26.82
CA THR A 209 -13.67 11.46 26.39
C THR A 209 -12.29 11.15 25.83
N PHE A 210 -12.11 11.35 24.53
CA PHE A 210 -10.79 11.35 23.91
C PHE A 210 -10.13 12.70 24.15
N VAL A 211 -8.92 12.69 24.72
CA VAL A 211 -8.12 13.87 25.00
C VAL A 211 -6.89 13.82 24.10
N LEU A 212 -6.85 14.70 23.11
CA LEU A 212 -5.77 14.82 22.16
C LEU A 212 -4.83 15.90 22.68
N VAL A 213 -3.54 15.60 22.83
CA VAL A 213 -2.57 16.55 23.39
C VAL A 213 -1.38 16.67 22.45
N ASP A 214 -1.09 17.91 22.07
CA ASP A 214 0.13 18.29 21.37
C ASP A 214 1.32 18.28 22.34
N THR A 215 1.81 17.08 22.63
CA THR A 215 2.97 16.88 23.52
C THR A 215 4.28 17.39 22.92
N ILE A 216 4.31 17.63 21.61
CA ILE A 216 5.47 18.17 20.89
C ILE A 216 5.64 19.65 21.21
N SER A 217 4.60 20.45 20.96
CA SER A 217 4.61 21.87 21.30
C SER A 217 4.70 22.06 22.83
N PHE A 218 4.09 21.16 23.61
CA PHE A 218 4.21 21.18 25.07
C PHE A 218 5.65 20.95 25.59
N SER A 219 6.49 20.30 24.78
CA SER A 219 7.90 20.05 25.10
C SER A 219 8.82 21.23 24.78
N ASP A 220 8.29 22.34 24.25
CA ASP A 220 9.06 23.56 24.03
C ASP A 220 9.32 24.29 25.36
N ARG A 221 10.60 24.43 25.69
CA ARG A 221 11.11 25.16 26.87
C ARG A 221 11.66 26.54 26.52
N ALA A 222 11.88 26.80 25.24
CA ALA A 222 12.50 28.03 24.74
C ALA A 222 11.48 29.12 24.48
N GLU A 223 10.34 28.77 23.86
CA GLU A 223 9.39 29.76 23.37
C GLU A 223 8.00 29.63 24.04
N PRO A 224 7.67 30.51 25.01
CA PRO A 224 6.44 30.41 25.79
C PRO A 224 5.16 30.41 24.96
N GLN A 225 5.16 31.06 23.80
CA GLN A 225 4.00 31.16 22.90
C GLN A 225 3.60 29.79 22.33
N ILE A 226 4.57 28.91 22.06
CA ILE A 226 4.34 27.58 21.51
C ILE A 226 3.73 26.67 22.57
N THR A 227 4.29 26.69 23.79
CA THR A 227 3.80 25.88 24.92
C THR A 227 2.50 26.40 25.53
N ALA A 228 2.19 27.69 25.38
CA ALA A 228 1.02 28.32 26.00
C ALA A 228 -0.30 27.62 25.65
N ALA A 229 -0.52 27.26 24.38
CA ALA A 229 -1.76 26.64 23.93
C ALA A 229 -2.01 25.24 24.53
N PRO A 230 -1.09 24.24 24.40
CA PRO A 230 -1.29 22.94 25.02
C PRO A 230 -1.31 23.00 26.55
N ARG A 231 -0.52 23.90 27.17
CA ARG A 231 -0.54 24.11 28.63
C ARG A 231 -1.88 24.64 29.12
N ALA A 232 -2.40 25.70 28.50
CA ALA A 232 -3.70 26.27 28.86
C ALA A 232 -4.84 25.25 28.68
N PHE A 233 -4.79 24.43 27.62
CA PHE A 233 -5.75 23.34 27.43
C PHE A 233 -5.70 22.33 28.58
N LEU A 234 -4.51 21.85 28.98
CA LEU A 234 -4.36 20.89 30.07
C LEU A 234 -4.81 21.48 31.42
N GLU A 235 -4.48 22.73 31.70
CA GLU A 235 -4.91 23.44 32.91
C GLU A 235 -6.44 23.59 32.95
N GLU A 236 -7.06 24.05 31.86
CA GLU A 236 -8.52 24.17 31.75
C GLU A 236 -9.20 22.80 31.86
N PHE A 237 -8.62 21.77 31.24
CA PHE A 237 -9.15 20.42 31.31
C PHE A 237 -9.05 19.88 32.74
N ALA A 238 -7.91 20.01 33.41
CA ALA A 238 -7.71 19.55 34.78
C ALA A 238 -8.62 20.29 35.79
N GLY A 239 -8.95 21.56 35.53
CA GLY A 239 -9.84 22.35 36.36
C GLY A 239 -11.33 21.97 36.28
N LYS A 240 -11.72 21.07 35.36
CA LYS A 240 -13.11 20.64 35.17
C LYS A 240 -13.34 19.24 35.75
N SER A 241 -14.57 19.01 36.22
CA SER A 241 -15.02 17.66 36.58
C SER A 241 -15.41 16.90 35.31
N HIS A 242 -14.85 15.69 35.15
CA HIS A 242 -15.12 14.82 34.00
C HIS A 242 -15.89 13.57 34.45
N SER A 243 -17.08 13.38 33.89
CA SER A 243 -17.95 12.25 34.21
C SER A 243 -17.69 11.01 33.33
N LEU A 244 -16.90 11.12 32.27
CA LEU A 244 -16.62 10.01 31.37
C LEU A 244 -15.19 9.46 31.57
N PRO A 245 -14.96 8.18 31.29
CA PRO A 245 -13.62 7.63 31.22
C PRO A 245 -12.82 8.30 30.09
N ARG A 246 -11.54 8.58 30.36
CA ARG A 246 -10.68 9.37 29.47
C ARG A 246 -9.67 8.48 28.75
N ILE A 247 -9.48 8.75 27.46
CA ILE A 247 -8.50 8.09 26.60
C ILE A 247 -7.59 9.18 26.03
N LEU A 248 -6.29 9.11 26.34
CA LEU A 248 -5.31 10.10 25.89
C LEU A 248 -4.72 9.67 24.54
N LEU A 249 -4.60 10.60 23.61
CA LEU A 249 -3.92 10.43 22.34
C LEU A 249 -2.80 11.46 22.22
N SER A 250 -1.59 11.01 21.91
CA SER A 250 -0.44 11.84 21.59
C SER A 250 0.30 11.29 20.36
N HIS A 251 1.27 12.04 19.84
CA HIS A 251 2.21 11.50 18.86
C HIS A 251 3.42 10.89 19.57
N VAL A 252 4.27 11.72 20.19
CA VAL A 252 5.46 11.21 20.87
C VAL A 252 5.06 10.46 22.16
N PRO A 253 5.62 9.26 22.39
CA PRO A 253 5.36 8.48 23.59
C PRO A 253 5.75 9.19 24.88
N LEU A 254 5.09 8.82 25.99
CA LEU A 254 5.48 9.33 27.30
C LEU A 254 6.77 8.66 27.80
N TYR A 255 7.47 9.36 28.70
CA TYR A 255 8.70 8.89 29.31
C TYR A 255 8.52 7.48 29.89
N ARG A 256 9.49 6.61 29.61
CA ARG A 256 9.54 5.23 30.08
C ARG A 256 10.97 4.82 30.36
N ASN A 257 11.15 3.89 31.30
CA ASN A 257 12.45 3.31 31.62
C ASN A 257 12.62 1.96 30.90
N PRO A 258 13.47 1.85 29.86
CA PRO A 258 13.64 0.62 29.07
C PRO A 258 14.18 -0.57 29.87
N ASN A 259 14.79 -0.33 31.04
CA ASN A 259 15.29 -1.40 31.90
C ASN A 259 14.19 -2.04 32.75
N GLN A 260 13.09 -1.32 32.98
CA GLN A 260 11.99 -1.75 33.86
C GLN A 260 10.71 -2.05 33.06
N GLN A 261 10.45 -1.26 32.01
CA GLN A 261 9.23 -1.31 31.22
C GLN A 261 9.54 -1.90 29.84
N GLN A 262 9.29 -3.20 29.69
CA GLN A 262 9.43 -3.90 28.41
C GLN A 262 8.15 -3.77 27.59
N CYS A 263 8.30 -3.62 26.27
CA CYS A 263 7.22 -3.35 25.32
C CYS A 263 6.26 -4.52 25.00
N GLY A 264 6.51 -5.70 25.56
CA GLY A 264 5.73 -6.92 25.32
C GLY A 264 6.01 -7.61 23.97
N ASP A 265 5.35 -8.76 23.77
CA ASP A 265 5.67 -9.71 22.69
C ASP A 265 5.25 -9.27 21.28
N LYS A 266 4.35 -8.28 21.21
CA LYS A 266 3.85 -7.72 19.93
C LYS A 266 4.88 -6.80 19.24
N ARG A 267 5.94 -6.35 19.94
CA ARG A 267 7.07 -5.60 19.36
C ARG A 267 7.89 -6.47 18.39
N GLU A 268 8.23 -5.93 17.22
CA GLU A 268 9.11 -6.63 16.26
C GLU A 268 10.57 -6.59 16.68
N SER A 269 11.04 -5.42 17.12
CA SER A 269 12.39 -5.24 17.64
C SER A 269 12.61 -6.10 18.89
N LYS A 270 13.80 -6.69 18.98
CA LYS A 270 14.25 -7.47 20.15
C LYS A 270 15.18 -6.68 21.07
N SER A 271 15.56 -5.47 20.65
CA SER A 271 16.30 -4.55 21.49
C SER A 271 15.34 -3.85 22.46
N PRO A 272 15.84 -3.44 23.66
CA PRO A 272 15.10 -2.55 24.55
C PRO A 272 14.63 -1.29 23.82
N PHE A 273 13.58 -0.66 24.34
CA PHE A 273 13.08 0.61 23.81
C PHE A 273 14.22 1.64 23.75
N PRO A 274 14.47 2.28 22.60
CA PRO A 274 15.56 3.24 22.49
C PRO A 274 15.19 4.55 23.20
N LEU A 275 16.07 5.04 24.08
CA LEU A 275 15.99 6.44 24.54
C LEU A 275 17.02 7.24 23.75
N GLN A 276 16.54 8.01 22.78
CA GLN A 276 17.37 8.77 21.87
C GLN A 276 16.83 10.19 21.70
N GLN A 277 17.75 11.13 21.54
CA GLN A 277 17.48 12.52 21.19
C GLN A 277 18.39 12.89 20.02
N GLY A 278 17.83 13.56 19.03
CA GLY A 278 18.52 14.04 17.85
C GLY A 278 17.98 15.40 17.42
N ASP A 279 18.34 15.81 16.21
CA ASP A 279 17.84 17.04 15.62
C ASP A 279 16.33 16.93 15.36
N GLN A 280 15.53 17.80 16.00
CA GLN A 280 14.06 17.82 15.95
C GLN A 280 13.38 16.46 16.16
N TYR A 281 13.96 15.62 17.03
CA TYR A 281 13.47 14.28 17.30
C TYR A 281 13.85 13.81 18.70
N GLN A 282 12.90 13.20 19.41
CA GLN A 282 13.12 12.50 20.67
C GLN A 282 12.14 11.35 20.79
N THR A 283 12.62 10.18 21.20
CA THR A 283 11.81 8.93 21.26
C THR A 283 10.70 8.95 22.33
N VAL A 284 10.80 9.87 23.28
CA VAL A 284 9.82 10.09 24.36
C VAL A 284 9.84 11.55 24.76
N ILE A 285 8.75 12.09 25.31
CA ILE A 285 8.79 13.40 25.97
C ILE A 285 9.46 13.33 27.36
N ASP A 286 9.78 14.48 27.93
CA ASP A 286 10.43 14.57 29.24
C ASP A 286 9.59 13.95 30.37
N ALA A 287 10.27 13.48 31.41
CA ALA A 287 9.63 12.78 32.54
C ALA A 287 8.68 13.69 33.33
N ASP A 288 9.04 14.95 33.57
CA ASP A 288 8.18 15.92 34.26
C ASP A 288 6.92 16.24 33.45
N LEU A 289 7.07 16.48 32.14
CA LEU A 289 5.94 16.73 31.24
C LEU A 289 5.02 15.50 31.13
N SER A 290 5.61 14.29 31.11
CA SER A 290 4.83 13.04 31.12
C SER A 290 3.97 12.93 32.38
N GLN A 291 4.52 13.27 33.55
CA GLN A 291 3.78 13.27 34.81
C GLN A 291 2.70 14.36 34.82
N GLU A 292 2.98 15.55 34.29
CA GLU A 292 2.02 16.66 34.20
C GLU A 292 0.82 16.29 33.30
N VAL A 293 1.08 15.69 32.13
CA VAL A 293 0.03 15.20 31.22
C VAL A 293 -0.80 14.11 31.87
N LEU A 294 -0.17 13.11 32.50
CA LEU A 294 -0.87 12.01 33.18
C LEU A 294 -1.72 12.51 34.35
N ALA A 295 -1.20 13.42 35.17
CA ALA A 295 -1.93 13.97 36.32
C ALA A 295 -3.09 14.88 35.90
N SER A 296 -2.94 15.63 34.81
CA SER A 296 -3.98 16.51 34.26
C SER A 296 -5.11 15.72 33.61
N VAL A 297 -4.77 14.71 32.79
CA VAL A 297 -5.74 13.95 32.02
C VAL A 297 -6.31 12.77 32.82
N GLN A 298 -5.50 12.10 33.63
CA GLN A 298 -5.84 10.88 34.37
C GLN A 298 -6.56 9.82 33.50
N PRO A 299 -5.93 9.38 32.38
CA PRO A 299 -6.55 8.48 31.42
C PRO A 299 -6.62 7.04 31.94
N GLN A 300 -7.57 6.25 31.42
CA GLN A 300 -7.58 4.79 31.60
C GLN A 300 -6.54 4.10 30.71
N ILE A 301 -6.35 4.64 29.51
CA ILE A 301 -5.36 4.18 28.53
C ILE A 301 -4.95 5.36 27.65
N LEU A 302 -3.73 5.31 27.16
CA LEU A 302 -3.23 6.26 26.18
C LEU A 302 -2.58 5.59 24.96
N PHE A 303 -2.63 6.26 23.82
CA PHE A 303 -2.05 5.79 22.56
C PHE A 303 -1.12 6.83 21.96
N SER A 304 0.06 6.38 21.54
CA SER A 304 1.12 7.19 20.91
C SER A 304 1.56 6.60 19.56
N GLY A 305 2.33 7.35 18.77
CA GLY A 305 3.01 6.93 17.53
C GLY A 305 4.54 7.02 17.65
N ASP A 306 5.21 7.61 16.65
CA ASP A 306 6.65 7.99 16.61
C ASP A 306 7.66 6.82 16.59
N ASP A 307 7.60 5.86 17.51
CA ASP A 307 8.57 4.73 17.57
C ASP A 307 8.38 3.72 16.42
N HIS A 308 7.29 3.85 15.65
CA HIS A 308 6.89 3.00 14.52
C HIS A 308 6.62 1.51 14.84
N ASP A 309 7.06 1.00 15.99
CA ASP A 309 6.86 -0.37 16.45
C ASP A 309 5.93 -0.42 17.67
N TYR A 310 5.32 -1.58 17.89
CA TYR A 310 4.40 -1.75 19.01
C TYR A 310 5.17 -1.69 20.33
N CYS A 311 4.63 -0.95 21.30
CA CYS A 311 5.11 -0.99 22.68
C CYS A 311 3.95 -0.83 23.64
N HIS A 312 3.76 -1.79 24.55
CA HIS A 312 2.72 -1.70 25.59
C HIS A 312 3.36 -1.73 26.97
N ILE A 313 3.12 -0.67 27.74
CA ILE A 313 3.66 -0.48 29.09
C ILE A 313 2.57 0.08 30.04
N THR A 314 2.87 0.08 31.34
CA THR A 314 2.04 0.75 32.35
C THR A 314 2.83 1.88 32.98
N HIS A 315 2.20 3.05 33.08
CA HIS A 315 2.69 4.21 33.80
C HIS A 315 2.15 4.27 35.21
N THR A 316 2.95 4.83 36.12
CA THR A 316 2.54 5.20 37.47
C THR A 316 2.72 6.71 37.63
N TYR A 317 1.70 7.39 38.16
CA TYR A 317 1.68 8.84 38.36
C TYR A 317 0.92 9.22 39.62
N GLN A 318 1.13 10.43 40.11
CA GLN A 318 0.51 10.92 41.35
C GLN A 318 -0.58 11.95 41.06
N VAL A 319 -1.70 11.83 41.76
CA VAL A 319 -2.80 12.81 41.76
C VAL A 319 -3.22 13.05 43.20
N ASP A 320 -3.06 14.27 43.70
CA ASP A 320 -3.41 14.65 45.08
C ASP A 320 -2.84 13.68 46.15
N GLY A 321 -1.57 13.27 45.96
CA GLY A 321 -0.88 12.32 46.84
C GLY A 321 -1.32 10.86 46.69
N THR A 322 -2.22 10.55 45.75
CA THR A 322 -2.66 9.19 45.44
C THR A 322 -1.98 8.66 44.18
N SER A 323 -1.35 7.50 44.30
CA SER A 323 -0.74 6.80 43.17
C SER A 323 -1.82 6.20 42.26
N LYS A 324 -1.76 6.52 40.96
CA LYS A 324 -2.62 5.98 39.91
C LYS A 324 -1.77 5.36 38.81
N THR A 325 -2.42 4.56 37.96
CA THR A 325 -1.79 3.92 36.82
C THR A 325 -2.57 4.15 35.53
N ALA A 326 -1.88 4.12 34.40
CA ALA A 326 -2.46 4.19 33.06
C ALA A 326 -1.67 3.30 32.11
N GLU A 327 -2.34 2.56 31.25
CA GLU A 327 -1.69 1.79 30.19
C GLU A 327 -1.31 2.71 29.02
N GLU A 328 -0.16 2.50 28.40
CA GLU A 328 0.20 3.13 27.13
C GLU A 328 0.45 2.08 26.07
N ILE A 329 -0.15 2.27 24.89
CA ILE A 329 0.17 1.52 23.67
C ILE A 329 0.75 2.50 22.64
N THR A 330 2.04 2.37 22.37
CA THR A 330 2.66 2.96 21.18
C THR A 330 2.21 2.15 19.97
N VAL A 331 1.43 2.79 19.11
CA VAL A 331 0.78 2.22 17.94
C VAL A 331 1.82 2.05 16.85
N LYS A 332 1.81 0.87 16.25
CA LYS A 332 2.70 0.52 15.14
C LYS A 332 2.38 1.39 13.92
N SER A 333 3.41 1.80 13.18
CA SER A 333 3.24 2.57 11.95
C SER A 333 2.39 1.78 10.94
N CYS A 334 1.49 2.50 10.27
CA CYS A 334 0.68 1.98 9.18
C CYS A 334 1.41 2.04 7.83
N ALA A 335 2.56 2.72 7.77
CA ALA A 335 3.39 2.87 6.59
C ALA A 335 4.32 1.68 6.39
N MET A 336 4.68 1.42 5.12
CA MET A 336 5.55 0.30 4.78
C MET A 336 7.05 0.64 4.76
N ASN A 337 7.41 1.92 4.85
CA ASN A 337 8.78 2.45 4.73
C ASN A 337 9.42 2.82 6.08
N MET A 338 8.86 2.36 7.21
CA MET A 338 9.26 2.79 8.56
C MET A 338 10.06 1.77 9.37
N GLY A 339 10.93 1.03 8.68
CA GLY A 339 11.89 0.12 9.32
C GLY A 339 11.28 -1.15 9.93
N ILE A 340 9.96 -1.26 9.99
CA ILE A 340 9.21 -2.42 10.47
C ILE A 340 8.80 -3.37 9.33
N LYS A 341 8.66 -4.67 9.60
CA LYS A 341 8.30 -5.67 8.59
C LYS A 341 6.79 -5.85 8.44
N ARG A 342 6.01 -5.59 9.48
CA ARG A 342 4.57 -5.87 9.54
C ARG A 342 3.77 -4.63 9.96
N PRO A 343 3.51 -3.67 9.06
CA PRO A 343 2.68 -2.50 9.36
C PRO A 343 1.33 -2.91 9.95
N ALA A 344 0.79 -2.09 10.85
CA ALA A 344 -0.46 -2.36 11.52
C ALA A 344 -1.21 -1.07 11.86
N ILE A 345 -2.45 -1.22 12.32
CA ILE A 345 -3.23 -0.18 12.98
C ILE A 345 -3.70 -0.70 14.32
N GLN A 346 -4.06 0.18 15.24
CA GLN A 346 -4.66 -0.22 16.51
C GLN A 346 -6.18 -0.08 16.42
N LEU A 347 -6.91 -1.13 16.79
CA LEU A 347 -8.36 -1.10 16.88
C LEU A 347 -8.78 -0.99 18.34
N LEU A 348 -9.82 -0.22 18.60
CA LEU A 348 -10.35 0.05 19.92
C LEU A 348 -11.88 -0.05 19.87
N SER A 349 -12.43 -0.88 20.74
CA SER A 349 -13.87 -1.08 20.89
C SER A 349 -14.30 -0.54 22.24
N LEU A 350 -15.29 0.36 22.24
CA LEU A 350 -15.73 1.09 23.41
C LEU A 350 -17.14 0.72 23.80
N TYR A 351 -17.34 0.40 25.07
CA TYR A 351 -18.64 0.15 25.64
C TYR A 351 -18.72 0.68 27.08
N ASN A 352 -19.46 1.77 27.27
CA ASN A 352 -19.75 2.35 28.58
C ASN A 352 -21.24 2.70 28.67
N PRO A 353 -22.12 1.73 28.96
CA PRO A 353 -23.57 1.93 28.93
C PRO A 353 -24.06 2.89 30.02
N ASP A 354 -23.37 2.93 31.16
CA ASP A 354 -23.78 3.73 32.30
C ASP A 354 -23.48 5.23 32.11
N GLY A 355 -22.60 5.59 31.16
CA GLY A 355 -22.26 6.98 30.85
C GLY A 355 -21.62 7.74 32.03
N VAL A 356 -21.05 7.01 32.98
CA VAL A 356 -20.41 7.53 34.20
C VAL A 356 -18.97 7.00 34.32
N PRO A 357 -18.16 7.49 35.29
CA PRO A 357 -16.80 6.99 35.46
C PRO A 357 -16.82 5.49 35.76
N ALA A 358 -16.06 4.72 34.99
CA ALA A 358 -16.25 3.29 34.95
C ALA A 358 -15.72 2.58 36.21
N LYS A 359 -16.56 1.72 36.80
CA LYS A 359 -16.16 0.75 37.84
C LYS A 359 -15.50 -0.49 37.26
N GLN A 360 -15.65 -0.73 35.96
CA GLN A 360 -15.14 -1.88 35.20
C GLN A 360 -14.44 -1.39 33.93
N LYS A 361 -13.75 -2.29 33.20
CA LYS A 361 -13.06 -1.93 31.97
C LYS A 361 -14.08 -1.66 30.84
N THR A 362 -14.10 -0.44 30.32
CA THR A 362 -15.07 0.02 29.29
C THR A 362 -14.49 0.07 27.87
N TYR A 363 -13.28 -0.46 27.69
CA TYR A 363 -12.62 -0.52 26.40
C TYR A 363 -11.92 -1.87 26.19
N GLN A 364 -11.84 -2.30 24.94
CA GLN A 364 -11.05 -3.44 24.49
C GLN A 364 -10.22 -2.99 23.29
N SER A 365 -9.00 -3.50 23.16
CA SER A 365 -8.04 -3.01 22.17
C SER A 365 -7.35 -4.18 21.51
N GLU A 366 -7.26 -4.18 20.17
CA GLU A 366 -6.58 -5.23 19.42
C GLU A 366 -5.79 -4.68 18.24
N ILE A 367 -4.59 -5.24 18.03
CA ILE A 367 -3.72 -4.84 16.92
C ILE A 367 -4.21 -5.49 15.62
N CYS A 368 -4.41 -4.68 14.59
CA CYS A 368 -4.78 -5.17 13.26
C CYS A 368 -3.60 -5.04 12.28
N TYR A 369 -2.97 -6.17 11.96
CA TYR A 369 -1.90 -6.21 10.98
C TYR A 369 -2.40 -5.97 9.56
N LEU A 370 -1.75 -5.04 8.87
CA LEU A 370 -1.93 -4.80 7.44
C LEU A 370 -1.23 -5.89 6.62
N PRO A 371 -1.58 -6.05 5.32
CA PRO A 371 -0.90 -6.98 4.44
C PRO A 371 0.61 -6.75 4.38
N ASP A 372 1.38 -7.84 4.30
CA ASP A 372 2.83 -7.78 4.08
C ASP A 372 3.14 -6.88 2.86
N PRO A 373 3.85 -5.76 3.07
CA PRO A 373 4.06 -4.78 2.02
C PRO A 373 5.04 -5.27 0.94
N TYR A 374 5.92 -6.20 1.26
CA TYR A 374 6.99 -6.66 0.37
C TYR A 374 6.61 -7.92 -0.39
N LYS A 375 5.68 -8.73 0.12
CA LYS A 375 5.30 -9.99 -0.53
C LYS A 375 4.73 -9.78 -1.93
N ALA A 376 3.84 -8.80 -2.10
CA ALA A 376 3.25 -8.49 -3.41
C ALA A 376 4.34 -8.06 -4.41
N LEU A 377 5.22 -7.14 -4.01
CA LEU A 377 6.34 -6.66 -4.83
C LEU A 377 7.25 -7.79 -5.29
N LYS A 378 7.63 -8.69 -4.37
CA LYS A 378 8.46 -9.87 -4.71
C LYS A 378 7.77 -10.77 -5.74
N MET A 379 6.46 -10.96 -5.64
CA MET A 379 5.71 -11.77 -6.60
C MET A 379 5.53 -11.08 -7.95
N TYR A 380 5.37 -9.76 -7.99
CA TYR A 380 5.35 -9.00 -9.23
C TYR A 380 6.70 -9.06 -9.95
N ILE A 381 7.82 -8.92 -9.22
CA ILE A 381 9.16 -9.09 -9.79
C ILE A 381 9.35 -10.50 -10.35
N LEU A 382 8.95 -11.53 -9.60
CA LEU A 382 9.02 -12.92 -10.07
C LEU A 382 8.18 -13.12 -11.35
N ALA A 383 6.95 -12.60 -11.38
CA ALA A 383 6.08 -12.69 -12.56
C ALA A 383 6.66 -11.96 -13.77
N LEU A 384 7.35 -10.83 -13.56
CA LEU A 384 8.06 -10.10 -14.61
C LEU A 384 9.19 -10.92 -15.21
N ILE A 385 10.01 -11.55 -14.36
CA ILE A 385 11.10 -12.43 -14.79
C ILE A 385 10.54 -13.62 -15.58
N LEU A 386 9.49 -14.28 -15.07
CA LEU A 386 8.86 -15.41 -15.77
C LEU A 386 8.24 -15.00 -17.11
N SER A 387 7.63 -13.81 -17.19
CA SER A 387 7.09 -13.25 -18.43
C SER A 387 8.19 -12.99 -19.45
N ALA A 388 9.33 -12.44 -19.01
CA ALA A 388 10.49 -12.20 -19.86
C ALA A 388 11.08 -13.52 -20.38
N ILE A 389 11.23 -14.53 -19.53
CA ILE A 389 11.70 -15.87 -19.93
C ILE A 389 10.75 -16.48 -20.97
N TRP A 390 9.43 -16.38 -20.76
CA TRP A 390 8.42 -16.90 -21.69
C TRP A 390 8.53 -16.25 -23.07
N LEU A 391 8.59 -14.91 -23.13
CA LEU A 391 8.71 -14.18 -24.39
C LEU A 391 10.06 -14.43 -25.07
N CYS A 392 11.15 -14.49 -24.31
CA CYS A 392 12.47 -14.86 -24.84
C CYS A 392 12.48 -16.28 -25.40
N HIS A 393 11.83 -17.25 -24.76
CA HIS A 393 11.73 -18.64 -25.25
C HIS A 393 10.98 -18.68 -26.60
N ILE A 394 9.87 -17.96 -26.71
CA ILE A 394 9.07 -17.83 -27.94
C ILE A 394 9.90 -17.23 -29.07
N HIS A 395 10.61 -16.13 -28.84
CA HIS A 395 11.23 -15.36 -29.94
C HIS A 395 12.68 -15.71 -30.25
N LEU A 396 13.45 -16.19 -29.26
CA LEU A 396 14.87 -16.56 -29.43
C LEU A 396 15.05 -18.07 -29.65
N PHE A 397 14.13 -18.90 -29.16
CA PHE A 397 14.21 -20.36 -29.28
C PHE A 397 12.88 -21.02 -29.70
N PRO A 398 12.23 -20.55 -30.79
CA PRO A 398 10.88 -20.98 -31.16
C PRO A 398 10.75 -22.48 -31.44
N ARG A 399 11.78 -23.12 -32.01
CA ARG A 399 11.82 -24.59 -32.22
C ARG A 399 11.71 -25.37 -30.92
N SER A 400 12.44 -24.92 -29.90
CA SER A 400 12.41 -25.54 -28.57
C SER A 400 11.06 -25.31 -27.91
N PHE A 401 10.53 -24.08 -28.01
CA PHE A 401 9.21 -23.72 -27.47
C PHE A 401 8.10 -24.58 -28.09
N ASN A 402 8.08 -24.69 -29.41
CA ASN A 402 7.09 -25.50 -30.13
C ASN A 402 7.13 -26.97 -29.74
N ARG A 403 8.35 -27.54 -29.64
CA ARG A 403 8.55 -28.95 -29.31
C ARG A 403 8.08 -29.29 -27.90
N HIS A 404 8.41 -28.46 -26.91
CA HIS A 404 8.24 -28.80 -25.50
C HIS A 404 7.03 -28.15 -24.84
N ILE A 405 6.66 -26.93 -25.24
CA ILE A 405 5.63 -26.13 -24.56
C ILE A 405 4.34 -26.07 -25.38
N ALA A 406 4.40 -25.62 -26.64
CA ALA A 406 3.19 -25.43 -27.45
C ALA A 406 2.40 -26.74 -27.63
N ARG A 407 3.10 -27.85 -27.91
CA ARG A 407 2.48 -29.18 -28.00
C ARG A 407 1.87 -29.68 -26.68
N ARG A 408 2.38 -29.24 -25.52
CA ARG A 408 1.80 -29.59 -24.22
C ARG A 408 0.54 -28.78 -23.91
N LEU A 409 0.56 -27.48 -24.22
CA LEU A 409 -0.63 -26.61 -24.12
C LEU A 409 -1.77 -27.08 -25.01
N GLU A 410 -1.45 -27.71 -26.15
CA GLU A 410 -2.42 -28.28 -27.09
C GLU A 410 -3.06 -29.59 -26.61
N LYS A 411 -2.41 -30.35 -25.72
CA LYS A 411 -2.94 -31.62 -25.18
C LYS A 411 -4.11 -31.45 -24.19
N ASN A 412 -4.61 -30.24 -23.98
CA ASN A 412 -5.78 -29.95 -23.16
C ASN A 412 -6.96 -29.32 -23.96
N PRO A 413 -7.54 -29.98 -24.98
CA PRO A 413 -8.87 -29.63 -25.43
C PRO A 413 -9.88 -30.43 -24.58
N ARG A 414 -10.66 -29.74 -23.76
CA ARG A 414 -11.98 -30.26 -23.39
C ARG A 414 -12.66 -30.64 -24.70
N SER A 415 -13.08 -31.90 -24.79
CA SER A 415 -13.84 -32.47 -25.88
C SER A 415 -15.06 -31.58 -26.17
N LEU A 416 -15.00 -30.77 -27.22
CA LEU A 416 -16.18 -30.13 -27.77
C LEU A 416 -16.36 -30.65 -29.20
N GLY A 417 -17.31 -31.58 -29.34
CA GLY A 417 -17.89 -32.00 -30.61
C GLY A 417 -17.01 -32.91 -31.46
N SER A 418 -17.05 -34.21 -31.18
CA SER A 418 -16.88 -35.21 -32.24
C SER A 418 -18.02 -35.01 -33.26
N PRO A 419 -17.77 -34.66 -34.53
CA PRO A 419 -18.83 -34.71 -35.52
C PRO A 419 -19.17 -36.18 -35.75
N LEU A 420 -20.45 -36.53 -35.62
CA LEU A 420 -20.98 -37.85 -36.01
C LEU A 420 -20.56 -38.16 -37.46
N PRO A 421 -20.17 -39.40 -37.79
CA PRO A 421 -19.76 -39.74 -39.15
C PRO A 421 -21.00 -39.78 -40.05
N MET A 422 -21.06 -38.90 -41.04
CA MET A 422 -21.99 -39.05 -42.17
C MET A 422 -21.35 -39.91 -43.27
N PRO A 423 -22.14 -40.71 -44.01
CA PRO A 423 -21.62 -41.70 -44.94
C PRO A 423 -21.05 -41.07 -46.22
N VAL A 424 -20.16 -41.86 -46.81
CA VAL A 424 -19.18 -41.59 -47.86
C VAL A 424 -19.82 -41.19 -49.20
N SER A 425 -19.43 -40.03 -49.74
CA SER A 425 -18.92 -39.91 -51.12
C SER A 425 -18.29 -38.52 -51.34
N ALA A 426 -17.34 -38.45 -52.28
CA ALA A 426 -16.52 -37.30 -52.67
C ALA A 426 -15.23 -37.06 -51.85
N HIS A 427 -14.17 -37.73 -52.32
CA HIS A 427 -12.77 -37.33 -52.15
C HIS A 427 -12.57 -35.87 -52.59
N ILE A 428 -12.54 -34.94 -51.64
CA ILE A 428 -11.81 -33.69 -51.77
C ILE A 428 -10.97 -33.53 -50.51
N ASN A 429 -9.65 -33.50 -50.70
CA ASN A 429 -8.65 -33.25 -49.68
C ASN A 429 -8.85 -31.85 -49.07
N THR A 430 -9.71 -31.75 -48.07
CA THR A 430 -9.71 -30.66 -47.10
C THR A 430 -9.45 -31.22 -45.72
N VAL A 431 -8.25 -31.79 -45.53
CA VAL A 431 -7.60 -31.74 -44.21
C VAL A 431 -7.33 -30.26 -43.96
N ARG A 432 -8.33 -29.55 -43.43
CA ARG A 432 -8.11 -28.25 -42.79
C ARG A 432 -7.24 -28.58 -41.58
N SER A 433 -5.92 -28.62 -41.79
CA SER A 433 -4.93 -28.72 -40.73
C SER A 433 -5.37 -27.72 -39.67
N GLN A 434 -5.80 -28.22 -38.51
CA GLN A 434 -5.97 -27.39 -37.33
C GLN A 434 -4.59 -26.77 -37.12
N LYS A 435 -4.40 -25.53 -37.59
CA LYS A 435 -3.20 -24.76 -37.30
C LYS A 435 -3.18 -24.63 -35.79
N SER A 436 -2.28 -25.38 -35.15
CA SER A 436 -2.13 -25.39 -33.70
C SER A 436 -2.07 -23.95 -33.20
N LEU A 437 -2.97 -23.66 -32.27
CA LEU A 437 -3.26 -22.29 -31.83
C LEU A 437 -2.12 -21.69 -31.01
N TYR A 438 -1.21 -22.52 -30.49
CA TYR A 438 -0.11 -22.10 -29.62
C TYR A 438 1.26 -22.19 -30.30
N LEU A 439 1.35 -22.75 -31.51
CA LEU A 439 2.60 -22.80 -32.26
C LEU A 439 3.05 -21.40 -32.68
N VAL A 440 4.36 -21.21 -32.59
CA VAL A 440 5.08 -19.99 -32.93
C VAL A 440 5.87 -20.27 -34.20
N GLN A 441 6.10 -19.28 -35.06
CA GLN A 441 6.92 -19.53 -36.25
C GLN A 441 8.40 -19.73 -35.86
N GLU A 442 9.08 -20.68 -36.51
CA GLU A 442 10.43 -21.10 -36.13
C GLU A 442 11.55 -20.11 -36.50
N ASP A 443 11.23 -18.92 -36.99
CA ASP A 443 12.19 -17.85 -37.24
C ASP A 443 12.43 -16.99 -35.99
N ARG A 444 13.72 -16.76 -35.69
CA ARG A 444 14.13 -15.84 -34.63
C ARG A 444 13.86 -14.41 -35.08
N SER A 445 13.29 -13.59 -34.19
CA SER A 445 13.06 -12.17 -34.49
C SER A 445 13.12 -11.32 -33.22
N PHE A 446 14.18 -10.52 -33.11
CA PHE A 446 14.36 -9.57 -32.01
C PHE A 446 13.33 -8.43 -32.08
N THR A 447 12.97 -7.99 -33.29
CA THR A 447 11.93 -6.97 -33.48
C THR A 447 10.58 -7.45 -32.95
N ASN A 448 10.20 -8.70 -33.24
CA ASN A 448 8.94 -9.24 -32.72
C ASN A 448 8.99 -9.42 -31.19
N LEU A 449 10.16 -9.77 -30.61
CA LEU A 449 10.32 -9.81 -29.16
C LEU A 449 10.03 -8.44 -28.53
N LEU A 450 10.66 -7.38 -29.02
CA LEU A 450 10.44 -6.03 -28.50
C LEU A 450 8.98 -5.59 -28.60
N ILE A 451 8.32 -5.86 -29.73
CA ILE A 451 6.91 -5.51 -29.93
C ILE A 451 5.98 -6.27 -28.97
N ASN A 452 6.10 -7.60 -28.86
CA ASN A 452 5.23 -8.39 -27.98
C ASN A 452 5.50 -8.11 -26.50
N THR A 453 6.76 -7.85 -26.13
CA THR A 453 7.12 -7.37 -24.79
C THR A 453 6.50 -6.00 -24.52
N GLY A 454 6.61 -5.05 -25.44
CA GLY A 454 6.00 -3.72 -25.31
C GLY A 454 4.48 -3.79 -25.10
N ILE A 455 3.78 -4.58 -25.91
CA ILE A 455 2.33 -4.78 -25.77
C ILE A 455 1.97 -5.40 -24.41
N SER A 456 2.73 -6.41 -23.98
CA SER A 456 2.50 -7.08 -22.70
C SER A 456 2.72 -6.11 -21.54
N LEU A 457 3.81 -5.34 -21.56
CA LEU A 457 4.13 -4.35 -20.53
C LEU A 457 3.08 -3.24 -20.46
N VAL A 458 2.66 -2.67 -21.59
CA VAL A 458 1.59 -1.66 -21.63
C VAL A 458 0.30 -2.23 -21.07
N SER A 459 -0.07 -3.46 -21.44
CA SER A 459 -1.28 -4.11 -20.92
C SER A 459 -1.23 -4.31 -19.40
N VAL A 460 -0.08 -4.73 -18.85
CA VAL A 460 0.11 -4.90 -17.40
C VAL A 460 0.09 -3.54 -16.68
N LEU A 461 0.71 -2.51 -17.25
CA LEU A 461 0.68 -1.15 -16.71
C LEU A 461 -0.74 -0.57 -16.69
N LEU A 462 -1.57 -0.87 -17.69
CA LEU A 462 -2.98 -0.49 -17.68
C LEU A 462 -3.75 -1.19 -16.55
N ILE A 463 -3.46 -2.46 -16.25
CA ILE A 463 -4.03 -3.15 -15.09
C ILE A 463 -3.61 -2.44 -13.80
N PHE A 464 -2.31 -2.17 -13.59
CA PHE A 464 -1.86 -1.42 -12.41
C PHE A 464 -2.52 -0.05 -12.31
N THR A 465 -2.61 0.68 -13.42
CA THR A 465 -3.25 2.01 -13.47
C THR A 465 -4.71 1.93 -13.04
N TYR A 466 -5.44 0.91 -13.49
CA TYR A 466 -6.82 0.67 -13.07
C TYR A 466 -6.92 0.43 -11.56
N TYR A 467 -6.04 -0.39 -10.99
CA TYR A 467 -6.02 -0.63 -9.54
C TYR A 467 -5.59 0.59 -8.72
N TYR A 468 -4.69 1.42 -9.24
CA TYR A 468 -4.12 2.55 -8.49
C TYR A 468 -5.01 3.79 -8.56
N LYS A 469 -5.78 3.96 -9.64
CA LYS A 469 -6.60 5.16 -9.88
C LYS A 469 -8.10 4.95 -9.75
N ILE A 470 -8.62 3.76 -10.05
CA ILE A 470 -10.08 3.54 -10.14
C ILE A 470 -10.59 2.73 -8.96
N ILE A 471 -9.94 1.60 -8.66
CA ILE A 471 -10.31 0.75 -7.52
C ILE A 471 -9.76 1.33 -6.22
#